data_AF-A0A1A2DPM9-F1
#
_entry.id   AF-A0A1A2DPM9-F1
#
_cell.length_a   1.000
_cell.length_b   1.000
_cell.length_c   1.000
_cell.angle_alpha   90.00
_cell.angle_beta   90.00
_cell.angle_gamma   90.00
#
_symmetry.space_group_name_H-M   'P 1'
#
loop_
_entity.id
_entity.type
_entity.pdbx_description
1 polymer ?
#
loop_
_entity_poly.entity_id
_entity_poly.type
_entity_poly.pdbx_seq_one_letter_code
_entity_poly.pdbx_strand_id
1 'polypeptide(L)'
;MSQTVETATYLAGAAERFGAPRIALTAGLTGVLTLAAAAWRLPRSAWSDVVALGALSAAAVFLWRMSANMPQLNSDGLPGFSANDWLAPVMTYFFLSAYTDLRSPSDPRRYGQIRTIAVVISLFVNVVTI
;
A
#
# COMPACT_ATOMS: atom_id res chain seq x y z
N MET A 1 -40.86 -7.79 5.89
CA MET A 1 -40.18 -6.49 5.68
C MET A 1 -38.76 -6.44 6.29
N SER A 2 -38.47 -7.15 7.39
CA SER A 2 -37.13 -7.11 8.03
C SER A 2 -36.01 -7.80 7.22
N GLN A 3 -36.25 -9.03 6.73
CA GLN A 3 -35.20 -9.81 6.03
C GLN A 3 -34.75 -9.22 4.69
N THR A 4 -35.66 -8.61 3.93
CA THR A 4 -35.35 -8.00 2.64
C THR A 4 -34.44 -6.79 2.78
N VAL A 5 -34.63 -6.00 3.85
CA VAL A 5 -33.81 -4.82 4.17
C VAL A 5 -32.44 -5.25 4.67
N GLU A 6 -32.35 -6.28 5.53
CA GLU A 6 -31.06 -6.85 5.96
C GLU A 6 -30.25 -7.41 4.79
N THR A 7 -30.89 -8.16 3.90
CA THR A 7 -30.22 -8.74 2.72
C THR A 7 -29.71 -7.65 1.79
N ALA A 8 -30.51 -6.60 1.55
CA ALA A 8 -30.09 -5.45 0.75
C ALA A 8 -28.91 -4.71 1.38
N THR A 9 -28.91 -4.52 2.70
CA THR A 9 -27.84 -3.83 3.42
C THR A 9 -26.54 -4.66 3.40
N TYR A 10 -26.64 -5.98 3.53
CA TYR A 10 -25.50 -6.89 3.42
C TYR A 10 -24.89 -6.88 2.02
N LEU A 11 -25.72 -6.93 0.97
CA LEU A 11 -25.26 -6.90 -0.42
C LEU A 11 -24.62 -5.55 -0.79
N ALA A 12 -25.18 -4.43 -0.30
CA ALA A 12 -24.58 -3.11 -0.46
C ALA A 12 -23.20 -3.04 0.23
N GLY A 13 -23.11 -3.50 1.48
CA GLY A 13 -21.83 -3.56 2.20
C GLY A 13 -20.82 -4.53 1.60
N ALA A 14 -21.24 -5.56 0.85
CA ALA A 14 -20.34 -6.44 0.13
C ALA A 14 -19.80 -5.79 -1.17
N ALA A 15 -20.63 -5.00 -1.85
CA ALA A 15 -20.25 -4.29 -3.09
C ALA A 15 -19.20 -3.20 -2.85
N GLU A 16 -19.13 -2.63 -1.65
CA GLU A 16 -18.17 -1.59 -1.27
C GLU A 16 -16.81 -2.13 -0.77
N ARG A 17 -16.61 -3.46 -0.81
CA ARG A 17 -15.33 -4.10 -0.53
C ARG A 17 -14.59 -4.44 -1.80
N PHE A 18 -13.27 -4.32 -1.77
CA PHE A 18 -12.44 -4.69 -2.90
C PHE A 18 -12.13 -6.19 -2.88
N GLY A 19 -12.24 -6.85 -4.03
CA GLY A 19 -11.83 -8.25 -4.15
C GLY A 19 -10.32 -8.41 -3.94
N ALA A 20 -9.92 -9.53 -3.33
CA ALA A 20 -8.50 -9.87 -3.11
C ALA A 20 -7.63 -9.76 -4.38
N PRO A 21 -8.09 -10.12 -5.59
CA PRO A 21 -7.30 -9.93 -6.81
C PRO A 21 -6.97 -8.46 -7.12
N ARG A 22 -7.92 -7.53 -6.90
CA ARG A 22 -7.71 -6.09 -7.11
C ARG A 22 -6.73 -5.53 -6.09
N ILE A 23 -6.82 -5.98 -4.84
CA ILE A 23 -5.86 -5.64 -3.78
C ILE A 23 -4.46 -6.18 -4.12
N ALA A 24 -4.36 -7.43 -4.56
CA ALA A 24 -3.09 -8.04 -4.96
C ALA A 24 -2.44 -7.31 -6.15
N LEU A 25 -3.23 -6.92 -7.15
CA LEU A 25 -2.74 -6.12 -8.28
C LEU A 25 -2.21 -4.76 -7.82
N THR A 26 -2.94 -4.07 -6.95
CA THR A 26 -2.56 -2.77 -6.37
C THR A 26 -1.25 -2.85 -5.59
N ALA A 27 -1.12 -3.87 -4.74
CA ALA A 27 0.10 -4.16 -4.00
C ALA A 27 1.27 -4.50 -4.94
N GLY A 28 1.01 -5.33 -5.95
CA GLY A 28 2.00 -5.73 -6.95
C GLY A 28 2.55 -4.54 -7.74
N LEU A 29 1.67 -3.65 -8.22
CA LEU A 29 2.08 -2.42 -8.91
C LEU A 29 2.92 -1.51 -8.01
N THR A 30 2.50 -1.32 -6.76
CA THR A 30 3.28 -0.55 -5.76
C THR A 30 4.68 -1.14 -5.58
N GLY A 31 4.77 -2.47 -5.44
CA GLY A 31 6.04 -3.18 -5.27
C GLY A 31 6.96 -3.05 -6.48
N VAL A 32 6.43 -3.29 -7.69
CA VAL A 32 7.20 -3.22 -8.94
C VAL A 32 7.72 -1.80 -9.17
N LEU A 33 6.88 -0.78 -9.00
CA LEU A 33 7.29 0.61 -9.18
C LEU A 33 8.32 1.05 -8.14
N THR A 34 8.14 0.65 -6.87
CA THR A 34 9.13 0.93 -5.82
C THR A 34 10.45 0.23 -6.10
N LEU A 35 10.41 -1.04 -6.53
CA LEU A 35 11.59 -1.81 -6.92
C LEU A 35 12.32 -1.13 -8.08
N ALA A 36 11.60 -0.69 -9.11
CA ALA A 36 12.18 0.02 -10.25
C ALA A 36 12.84 1.34 -9.83
N ALA A 37 12.16 2.13 -8.98
CA ALA A 37 12.72 3.36 -8.43
C ALA A 37 13.99 3.09 -7.60
N ALA A 38 13.97 2.06 -6.75
CA ALA A 38 15.11 1.63 -5.96
C ALA A 38 16.29 1.18 -6.84
N ALA A 39 16.02 0.34 -7.85
CA ALA A 39 17.03 -0.16 -8.79
C ALA A 39 17.68 0.96 -9.61
N TRP A 40 16.92 2.02 -9.92
CA TRP A 40 17.44 3.21 -10.59
C TRP A 40 18.35 4.06 -9.70
N ARG A 41 18.03 4.18 -8.40
CA ARG A 41 18.70 5.15 -7.52
C ARG A 41 19.83 4.56 -6.67
N LEU A 42 19.68 3.32 -6.21
CA LEU A 42 20.61 2.66 -5.30
C LEU A 42 21.83 2.09 -6.06
N PRO A 43 23.00 2.00 -5.40
CA PRO A 43 24.16 1.36 -6.02
C PRO A 43 23.89 -0.12 -6.29
N ARG A 44 24.51 -0.67 -7.34
CA ARG A 44 24.32 -2.09 -7.72
C ARG A 44 24.78 -3.09 -6.66
N SER A 45 25.60 -2.67 -5.69
CA SER A 45 25.97 -3.49 -4.54
C SER A 45 24.82 -3.65 -3.52
N ALA A 46 23.79 -2.80 -3.56
CA ALA A 46 22.68 -2.77 -2.61
C ALA A 46 21.42 -3.50 -3.11
N TRP A 47 21.57 -4.56 -3.91
CA TRP A 47 20.43 -5.31 -4.45
C TRP A 47 19.50 -5.89 -3.37
N SER A 48 20.04 -6.23 -2.19
CA SER A 48 19.23 -6.64 -1.04
C SER A 48 18.20 -5.57 -0.67
N ASP A 49 18.62 -4.31 -0.68
CA ASP A 49 17.82 -3.18 -0.24
C ASP A 49 16.79 -2.85 -1.33
N VAL A 50 17.16 -2.97 -2.61
CA VAL A 50 16.26 -2.83 -3.76
C VAL A 50 15.10 -3.83 -3.70
N VAL A 51 15.43 -5.12 -3.50
CA VAL A 51 14.41 -6.18 -3.40
C VAL A 51 13.55 -5.99 -2.16
N ALA A 52 14.16 -5.66 -1.01
CA ALA A 52 13.43 -5.42 0.23
C ALA A 52 12.46 -4.23 0.11
N LEU A 53 12.89 -3.11 -0.48
CA LEU A 53 12.05 -1.93 -0.70
C LEU A 53 10.80 -2.27 -1.52
N GLY A 54 10.96 -3.00 -2.62
CA GLY A 54 9.83 -3.45 -3.44
C GLY A 54 8.91 -4.42 -2.70
N ALA A 55 9.47 -5.46 -2.10
CA ALA A 55 8.72 -6.51 -1.42
C ALA A 55 7.96 -5.97 -0.19
N LEU A 56 8.62 -5.17 0.65
CA LEU A 56 7.99 -4.58 1.84
C LEU A 56 6.92 -3.56 1.48
N SER A 57 7.09 -2.80 0.40
CA SER A 57 6.06 -1.86 -0.06
C SER A 57 4.81 -2.60 -0.55
N ALA A 58 5.00 -3.67 -1.34
CA ALA A 58 3.89 -4.53 -1.75
C ALA A 58 3.21 -5.19 -0.54
N ALA A 59 3.98 -5.76 0.38
CA ALA A 59 3.46 -6.41 1.57
C ALA A 59 2.69 -5.42 2.46
N ALA A 60 3.21 -4.21 2.68
CA ALA A 60 2.55 -3.18 3.47
C ALA A 60 1.18 -2.81 2.87
N VAL A 61 1.12 -2.55 1.56
CA VAL A 61 -0.14 -2.24 0.88
C VAL A 61 -1.10 -3.41 0.91
N PHE A 62 -0.64 -4.62 0.60
CA PHE A 62 -1.48 -5.82 0.60
C PHE A 62 -2.08 -6.08 1.97
N LEU A 63 -1.25 -6.12 3.01
CA LEU A 63 -1.67 -6.41 4.38
C LEU A 63 -2.64 -5.35 4.90
N TRP A 64 -2.34 -4.06 4.67
CA TRP A 64 -3.22 -2.98 5.06
C TRP A 64 -4.56 -3.04 4.33
N ARG A 65 -4.53 -3.16 2.99
CA ARG A 65 -5.76 -3.21 2.20
C ARG A 65 -6.60 -4.44 2.48
N MET A 66 -6.00 -5.58 2.78
CA MET A 66 -6.75 -6.77 3.18
C MET A 66 -7.35 -6.63 4.58
N SER A 67 -6.63 -6.04 5.54
CA SER A 67 -7.12 -5.90 6.92
C SER A 67 -8.18 -4.80 7.07
N ALA A 68 -8.01 -3.69 6.37
CA ALA A 68 -8.88 -2.52 6.41
C ALA A 68 -9.96 -2.53 5.31
N ASN A 69 -10.23 -3.68 4.67
CA ASN A 69 -11.23 -3.81 3.60
C ASN A 69 -12.67 -3.82 4.15
N MET A 70 -13.08 -2.68 4.72
CA MET A 70 -14.40 -2.50 5.32
C MET A 70 -15.11 -1.31 4.66
N PRO A 71 -16.43 -1.38 4.41
CA PRO A 71 -17.18 -0.32 3.74
C PRO A 71 -16.97 1.05 4.38
N GLN A 72 -16.94 1.11 5.71
CA GLN A 72 -16.79 2.35 6.48
C GLN A 72 -15.46 3.07 6.24
N LEU A 73 -14.42 2.35 5.81
CA LEU A 73 -13.11 2.90 5.51
C LEU A 73 -12.89 3.14 4.02
N ASN A 74 -13.64 2.45 3.16
CA ASN A 74 -13.57 2.62 1.70
C ASN A 74 -14.52 3.74 1.21
N SER A 75 -15.66 3.91 1.88
CA SER A 75 -16.75 4.83 1.55
C SER A 75 -17.01 5.80 2.72
N ASP A 76 -15.95 6.39 3.27
CA ASP A 76 -16.02 7.20 4.50
C ASP A 76 -16.58 8.62 4.30
N GLY A 77 -16.98 8.96 3.07
CA GLY A 77 -17.58 10.26 2.72
C GLY A 77 -16.56 11.40 2.61
N LEU A 78 -15.25 11.12 2.70
CA LEU A 78 -14.23 12.12 2.46
C LEU A 78 -14.17 12.50 0.97
N PRO A 79 -14.10 13.79 0.64
CA PRO A 79 -13.99 14.22 -0.75
C PRO A 79 -12.61 13.83 -1.30
N GLY A 80 -12.60 13.01 -2.36
CA GLY A 80 -11.40 12.65 -3.12
C GLY A 80 -10.75 11.34 -2.70
N PHE A 81 -10.36 11.21 -1.43
CA PHE A 81 -9.61 10.03 -0.94
C PHE A 81 -10.16 9.54 0.38
N SER A 82 -10.28 8.22 0.51
CA SER A 82 -10.70 7.58 1.76
C SER A 82 -9.56 7.54 2.78
N ALA A 83 -9.91 7.38 4.07
CA ALA A 83 -8.96 7.15 5.15
C ALA A 83 -8.09 5.91 4.88
N ASN A 84 -8.64 4.91 4.18
CA ASN A 84 -7.90 3.72 3.80
C ASN A 84 -6.77 4.04 2.79
N ASP A 85 -7.01 4.96 1.86
CA ASP A 85 -6.02 5.43 0.88
C ASP A 85 -4.89 6.22 1.54
N TRP A 86 -5.23 7.01 2.56
CA TRP A 86 -4.26 7.79 3.33
C TRP A 86 -3.38 6.95 4.26
N LEU A 87 -3.90 5.84 4.79
CA LEU A 87 -3.17 5.00 5.74
C LEU A 87 -2.28 3.95 5.07
N ALA A 88 -2.59 3.52 3.84
CA ALA A 88 -1.72 2.63 3.06
C ALA A 88 -0.26 3.15 2.94
N PRO A 89 0.00 4.41 2.55
CA PRO A 89 1.37 4.94 2.47
C PRO A 89 2.01 5.15 3.85
N VAL A 90 1.23 5.35 4.91
CA VAL A 90 1.75 5.39 6.30
C VAL A 90 2.29 4.02 6.70
N MET A 91 1.56 2.95 6.38
CA MET A 91 2.04 1.58 6.60
C MET A 91 3.31 1.30 5.79
N THR A 92 3.35 1.72 4.52
CA THR A 92 4.57 1.64 3.71
C THR A 92 5.75 2.33 4.40
N TYR A 93 5.58 3.58 4.85
CA TYR A 93 6.63 4.30 5.57
C TYR A 93 7.10 3.56 6.83
N PHE A 94 6.16 3.05 7.62
CA PHE A 94 6.44 2.31 8.85
C PHE A 94 7.29 1.06 8.59
N PHE A 95 6.88 0.19 7.66
CA PHE A 95 7.62 -1.04 7.33
C PHE A 95 9.02 -0.76 6.79
N LEU A 96 9.16 0.27 5.93
CA LEU A 96 10.48 0.64 5.40
C LEU A 96 11.38 1.27 6.46
N SER A 97 10.82 2.01 7.42
CA SER A 97 11.59 2.55 8.55
C SER A 97 12.06 1.43 9.49
N ALA A 98 11.16 0.50 9.83
CA ALA A 98 11.51 -0.68 10.63
C ALA A 98 12.61 -1.51 9.96
N TYR A 99 12.56 -1.67 8.63
CA TYR A 99 13.62 -2.36 7.89
C TYR A 99 15.00 -1.70 8.05
N THR A 100 15.08 -0.36 7.97
CA THR A 100 16.37 0.33 8.14
C THR A 100 16.91 0.28 9.55
N ASP A 101 16.02 0.22 10.54
CA ASP A 101 16.43 0.10 11.94
C ASP A 101 16.98 -1.31 12.23
N LEU A 102 16.51 -2.33 11.50
CA LEU A 102 17.01 -3.71 11.59
C LEU A 102 18.25 -3.96 10.70
N ARG A 103 18.39 -3.23 9.60
CA ARG A 103 19.48 -3.37 8.65
C ARG A 103 19.93 -2.00 8.15
N SER A 104 21.10 -1.56 8.63
CA SER A 104 21.69 -0.29 8.22
C SER A 104 21.91 -0.25 6.70
N PRO A 105 21.28 0.70 5.99
CA PRO A 105 21.46 0.85 4.55
C PRO A 105 22.87 1.34 4.23
N SER A 106 23.42 0.88 3.11
CA SER A 106 24.77 1.27 2.64
C SER A 106 24.88 2.77 2.31
N ASP A 107 23.78 3.40 1.89
CA ASP A 107 23.66 4.85 1.69
C ASP A 107 22.34 5.34 2.31
N PRO A 108 22.36 5.84 3.56
CA PRO A 108 21.15 6.29 4.27
C PRO A 108 20.40 7.42 3.56
N ARG A 109 21.12 8.30 2.85
CA ARG A 109 20.51 9.44 2.16
C ARG A 109 19.70 8.97 0.96
N ARG A 110 20.28 8.11 0.11
CA ARG A 110 19.56 7.57 -1.05
C ARG A 110 18.43 6.65 -0.62
N TYR A 111 18.63 5.87 0.45
CA TYR A 111 17.55 5.07 1.02
C TYR A 111 16.38 5.96 1.45
N GLY A 112 16.64 7.03 2.21
CA GLY A 112 15.60 7.97 2.64
C GLY A 112 14.81 8.56 1.46
N GLN A 113 15.50 8.93 0.37
CA GLN A 113 14.86 9.40 -0.86
C GLN A 113 13.93 8.33 -1.47
N ILE A 114 14.40 7.07 -1.56
CA ILE A 114 13.59 5.99 -2.12
C ILE A 114 12.42 5.63 -1.20
N ARG A 115 12.59 5.70 0.13
CA ARG A 115 11.48 5.54 1.08
C ARG A 115 10.40 6.59 0.83
N THR A 116 10.76 7.86 0.65
CA THR A 116 9.80 8.90 0.29
C THR A 116 9.13 8.62 -1.05
N ILE A 117 9.89 8.20 -2.07
CA ILE A 117 9.33 7.84 -3.38
C ILE A 117 8.35 6.66 -3.24
N ALA A 118 8.67 5.64 -2.46
CA ALA A 118 7.81 4.49 -2.20
C ALA A 118 6.48 4.88 -1.52
N VAL A 119 6.51 5.85 -0.59
CA VAL A 119 5.31 6.41 0.04
C VAL A 119 4.43 7.13 -0.98
N VAL A 120 5.03 7.92 -1.87
CA VAL A 120 4.30 8.60 -2.95
C VAL A 120 3.72 7.61 -3.96
N ILE A 121 4.49 6.59 -4.36
CA ILE A 121 4.03 5.50 -5.21
C ILE A 121 2.86 4.77 -4.54
N SER A 122 2.99 4.42 -3.27
CA SER A 122 1.95 3.74 -2.51
C SER A 122 0.66 4.56 -2.51
N LEU A 123 0.71 5.85 -2.18
CA LEU A 123 -0.48 6.72 -2.22
C LEU A 123 -1.09 6.77 -3.63
N PHE A 124 -0.28 7.08 -4.63
CA PHE A 124 -0.75 7.24 -6.01
C PHE A 124 -1.40 5.98 -6.57
N VAL A 125 -0.74 4.83 -6.42
CA VAL A 125 -1.27 3.56 -6.92
C VAL A 125 -2.56 3.23 -6.19
N ASN A 126 -2.58 3.34 -4.86
CA ASN A 126 -3.78 3.04 -4.07
C ASN A 126 -4.99 3.86 -4.50
N VAL A 127 -4.82 5.17 -4.71
CA VAL A 127 -5.88 6.07 -5.17
C VAL A 127 -6.37 5.74 -6.58
N VAL A 128 -5.47 5.34 -7.48
CA VAL A 128 -5.83 5.09 -8.88
C VAL A 128 -6.49 3.73 -9.06
N THR A 129 -6.07 2.73 -8.27
CA THR A 129 -6.45 1.34 -8.53
C THR A 129 -7.57 0.82 -7.64
N ILE A 130 -7.87 1.43 -6.50
CA ILE A 130 -8.85 0.94 -5.52
C ILE A 130 -9.89 2.03 -5.28
#